data_AF-A0A0D0AG95-F1
#
_entry.id   AF-A0A0D0AG95-F1
#
_cell.length_a   1.000
_cell.length_b   1.000
_cell.length_c   1.000
_cell.angle_alpha   90.00
_cell.angle_beta   90.00
_cell.angle_gamma   90.00
#
_symmetry.space_group_name_H-M   'P 1'
#
loop_
_entity.id
_entity.type
_entity.pdbx_description
1 polymer ?
#
loop_
_entity_poly.entity_id
_entity_poly.type
_entity_poly.pdbx_seq_one_letter_code
_entity_poly.pdbx_strand_id
1 'polypeptide(L)'
;MSRTCFDHRGNDEDLDQAIALDREALALHPVGHPERSKLLNNLAIQLSTRFDYQGNAGDLDQAIALDWEALALHPIGHTDRSKSLHNLANRFSARF
;
A
#
# COMPACT_ATOMS: atom_id res chain seq x y z
N MET A 1 32.51 -5.02 8.76
CA MET A 1 31.41 -4.28 8.10
C MET A 1 30.46 -5.31 7.52
N SER A 2 29.54 -5.78 8.37
CA SER A 2 28.82 -7.04 8.22
C SER A 2 27.66 -6.94 7.22
N ARG A 3 27.42 -8.03 6.50
CA ARG A 3 26.37 -8.27 5.47
C ARG A 3 24.99 -7.64 5.75
N THR A 4 24.63 -7.42 7.00
CA THR A 4 23.31 -6.92 7.43
C THR A 4 22.94 -5.54 6.89
N CYS A 5 23.90 -4.62 6.72
CA CYS A 5 23.59 -3.29 6.17
C CYS A 5 23.40 -3.31 4.64
N PHE A 6 24.08 -4.23 3.94
CA PHE A 6 23.99 -4.31 2.48
C PHE A 6 22.66 -4.95 2.07
N ASP A 7 22.25 -6.01 2.77
CA ASP A 7 20.97 -6.69 2.53
C ASP A 7 19.77 -5.79 2.87
N HIS A 8 19.85 -5.00 3.96
CA HIS A 8 18.78 -4.07 4.32
C HIS A 8 18.64 -2.93 3.31
N ARG A 9 19.77 -2.36 2.84
CA ARG A 9 19.77 -1.26 1.88
C ARG A 9 19.30 -1.67 0.49
N GLY A 10 19.63 -2.91 0.06
CA GLY A 10 19.09 -3.48 -1.18
C GLY A 10 17.57 -3.64 -1.12
N ASN A 11 17.05 -4.12 0.01
CA ASN A 11 15.60 -4.23 0.21
C ASN A 11 14.89 -2.87 0.25
N ASP A 12 15.52 -1.83 0.79
CA ASP A 12 14.97 -0.46 0.82
C ASP A 12 14.87 0.14 -0.59
N GLU A 13 15.93 0.02 -1.40
CA GLU A 13 15.94 0.51 -2.80
C GLU A 13 14.93 -0.24 -3.67
N ASP A 14 14.82 -1.57 -3.52
CA ASP A 14 13.83 -2.37 -4.23
C ASP A 14 12.40 -2.00 -3.82
N LEU A 15 12.16 -1.71 -2.53
CA LEU A 15 10.85 -1.28 -2.04
C LEU A 15 10.47 0.11 -2.55
N ASP A 16 11.41 1.06 -2.55
CA ASP A 16 11.20 2.40 -3.10
C ASP A 16 10.89 2.34 -4.59
N GLN A 17 11.58 1.47 -5.33
CA GLN A 17 11.33 1.25 -6.75
C GLN A 17 9.96 0.62 -6.99
N ALA A 18 9.55 -0.35 -6.18
CA ALA A 18 8.23 -0.96 -6.26
C ALA A 18 7.12 0.09 -6.04
N ILE A 19 7.28 0.94 -5.03
CA ILE A 19 6.36 2.07 -4.73
C ILE A 19 6.27 3.03 -5.92
N ALA A 20 7.40 3.35 -6.55
CA ALA A 20 7.43 4.24 -7.71
C ALA A 20 6.68 3.64 -8.90
N LEU A 21 6.90 2.36 -9.20
CA LEU A 21 6.22 1.65 -10.28
C LEU A 21 4.72 1.50 -10.04
N ASP A 22 4.30 1.19 -8.81
CA ASP A 22 2.86 1.09 -8.48
C ASP A 22 2.17 2.46 -8.55
N ARG A 23 2.86 3.56 -8.23
CA ARG A 23 2.34 4.93 -8.44
C ARG A 23 2.17 5.25 -9.92
N GLU A 24 3.14 4.90 -10.76
CA GLU A 24 3.04 5.08 -12.21
C GLU A 24 1.90 4.24 -12.79
N ALA A 25 1.82 2.96 -12.41
CA ALA A 25 0.73 2.08 -12.80
C ALA A 25 -0.63 2.66 -12.37
N LEU A 26 -0.75 3.17 -11.15
CA LEU A 26 -1.99 3.78 -10.66
C LEU A 26 -2.38 5.04 -11.46
N ALA A 27 -1.40 5.82 -11.91
CA ALA A 27 -1.64 7.00 -12.74
C ALA A 27 -2.16 6.63 -14.15
N LEU A 28 -1.77 5.45 -14.67
CA LEU A 28 -2.23 4.94 -15.96
C LEU A 28 -3.63 4.30 -15.90
N HIS A 29 -4.14 3.98 -14.70
CA HIS A 29 -5.44 3.32 -14.51
C HIS A 29 -6.46 4.27 -13.88
N PRO A 30 -7.26 5.00 -14.67
CA PRO A 30 -8.20 5.98 -14.14
C PRO A 30 -9.29 5.35 -13.27
N VAL A 31 -10.03 6.19 -12.54
CA VAL A 31 -11.20 5.78 -11.73
C VAL A 31 -12.19 5.03 -12.62
N GLY A 32 -12.61 3.85 -12.18
CA GLY A 32 -13.48 2.93 -12.93
C GLY A 32 -12.73 1.81 -13.67
N HIS A 33 -11.40 1.87 -13.77
CA HIS A 33 -10.64 0.74 -14.31
C HIS A 33 -10.71 -0.47 -13.35
N PRO A 34 -10.98 -1.69 -13.84
CA PRO A 34 -11.19 -2.87 -12.99
C PRO A 34 -9.98 -3.22 -12.12
N GLU A 35 -8.77 -2.96 -12.60
CA GLU A 35 -7.53 -3.25 -11.85
C GLU A 35 -7.13 -2.14 -10.86
N ARG A 36 -7.80 -0.98 -10.85
CA ARG A 36 -7.39 0.16 -10.01
C ARG A 36 -7.40 -0.20 -8.52
N SER A 37 -8.42 -0.92 -8.05
CA SER A 37 -8.52 -1.31 -6.63
C SER A 37 -7.38 -2.22 -6.18
N LYS A 38 -6.86 -3.08 -7.07
CA LYS A 38 -5.70 -3.92 -6.79
C LYS A 38 -4.41 -3.11 -6.69
N LEU A 39 -4.21 -2.15 -7.59
CA LEU A 39 -3.05 -1.25 -7.54
C LEU A 39 -3.05 -0.38 -6.29
N LEU A 40 -4.20 0.18 -5.91
CA LEU A 40 -4.36 0.91 -4.65
C LEU A 40 -3.95 0.06 -3.44
N ASN A 41 -4.43 -1.18 -3.40
CA ASN A 41 -4.10 -2.12 -2.33
C ASN A 41 -2.61 -2.49 -2.30
N ASN A 42 -1.98 -2.74 -3.45
CA ASN A 42 -0.56 -3.10 -3.53
C ASN A 42 0.32 -1.95 -3.03
N LEU A 43 0.03 -0.72 -3.48
CA LEU A 43 0.73 0.47 -3.04
C LEU A 43 0.55 0.69 -1.52
N ALA A 44 -0.66 0.50 -0.98
CA ALA A 44 -0.92 0.57 0.45
C ALA A 44 -0.11 -0.47 1.26
N ILE A 45 0.04 -1.69 0.73
CA ILE A 45 0.88 -2.73 1.34
C ILE A 45 2.34 -2.31 1.37
N GLN A 46 2.90 -1.85 0.25
CA GLN A 46 4.31 -1.46 0.18
C GLN A 46 4.63 -0.28 1.11
N LEU A 47 3.75 0.73 1.16
CA LEU A 47 3.90 1.87 2.07
C LEU A 47 3.83 1.43 3.53
N SER A 48 2.92 0.53 3.89
CA SER A 48 2.88 -0.03 5.24
C SER A 48 4.13 -0.85 5.57
N THR A 49 4.63 -1.65 4.64
CA THR A 49 5.88 -2.39 4.80
C THR A 49 7.05 -1.42 5.04
N ARG A 50 7.10 -0.30 4.30
CA ARG A 50 8.12 0.73 4.50
C ARG A 50 7.98 1.40 5.87
N PHE A 51 6.76 1.66 6.31
CA PHE A 51 6.48 2.14 7.67
C PHE A 51 6.99 1.15 8.72
N ASP A 52 6.74 -0.15 8.57
CA ASP A 52 7.17 -1.16 9.54
C ASP A 52 8.71 -1.21 9.67
N TYR A 53 9.44 -0.99 8.58
CA TYR A 53 10.91 -0.97 8.58
C TYR A 53 11.52 0.37 9.01
N GLN A 54 10.93 1.49 8.58
CA GLN A 54 11.54 2.82 8.68
C GLN A 54 10.85 3.74 9.71
N GLY A 55 9.69 3.36 10.22
CA GLY A 55 8.90 4.13 11.19
C GLY A 55 8.30 5.42 10.62
N ASN A 56 8.24 5.58 9.29
CA ASN A 56 7.74 6.79 8.65
C ASN A 56 6.20 6.87 8.70
N ALA A 57 5.67 7.59 9.67
CA ALA A 57 4.22 7.76 9.85
C ALA A 57 3.50 8.30 8.59
N GLY A 58 4.20 9.07 7.74
CA GLY A 58 3.63 9.56 6.48
C GLY A 58 3.28 8.45 5.50
N ASP A 59 4.03 7.35 5.50
CA ASP A 59 3.74 6.18 4.65
C ASP A 59 2.50 5.44 5.14
N LEU A 60 2.34 5.30 6.45
CA LEU A 60 1.15 4.69 7.03
C LEU A 60 -0.11 5.55 6.76
N ASP A 61 -0.03 6.87 6.92
CA ASP A 61 -1.14 7.76 6.60
C ASP A 61 -1.51 7.68 5.11
N GLN A 62 -0.52 7.58 4.21
CA GLN A 62 -0.76 7.39 2.78
C GLN A 62 -1.38 6.01 2.48
N ALA A 63 -0.92 4.94 3.14
CA ALA A 63 -1.51 3.61 2.99
C ALA A 63 -2.99 3.60 3.41
N ILE A 64 -3.34 4.25 4.53
CA ILE A 64 -4.73 4.39 4.99
C ILE A 64 -5.58 5.13 3.95
N ALA A 65 -5.05 6.22 3.37
CA ALA A 65 -5.78 6.97 2.34
C ALA A 65 -6.08 6.11 1.09
N LEU A 66 -5.13 5.29 0.67
CA LEU A 66 -5.29 4.38 -0.47
C LEU A 66 -6.29 3.25 -0.17
N ASP A 67 -6.27 2.68 1.03
CA ASP A 67 -7.24 1.66 1.45
C ASP A 67 -8.66 2.24 1.53
N TRP A 68 -8.82 3.51 1.92
CA TRP A 68 -10.09 4.23 1.81
C TRP A 68 -10.57 4.39 0.37
N GLU A 69 -9.67 4.77 -0.55
CA GLU A 69 -10.01 4.87 -1.98
C GLU A 69 -10.42 3.49 -2.53
N ALA A 70 -9.70 2.43 -2.21
CA ALA A 70 -10.04 1.07 -2.61
C ALA A 70 -11.40 0.63 -2.07
N LEU A 71 -11.73 0.98 -0.83
CA LEU A 71 -13.06 0.73 -0.24
C LEU A 71 -14.18 1.49 -0.96
N ALA A 72 -13.92 2.71 -1.41
CA ALA A 72 -14.88 3.51 -2.16
C ALA A 72 -15.23 2.88 -3.52
N LEU A 73 -14.30 2.13 -4.13
CA LEU A 73 -14.53 1.38 -5.38
C LEU A 73 -15.39 0.12 -5.18
N HIS A 74 -15.55 -0.36 -3.95
CA HIS A 74 -16.30 -1.59 -3.65
C HIS A 74 -17.58 -1.27 -2.86
N PRO A 75 -18.69 -0.91 -3.51
CA PRO A 75 -19.95 -0.58 -2.83
C PRO A 75 -20.51 -1.77 -2.04
N ILE A 76 -21.54 -1.52 -1.22
CA ILE A 76 -22.21 -2.58 -0.46
C ILE A 76 -22.70 -3.68 -1.41
N GLY A 77 -22.39 -4.93 -1.07
CA GLY A 77 -22.68 -6.11 -1.91
C GLY A 77 -21.57 -6.50 -2.89
N HIS A 78 -20.55 -5.66 -3.09
CA HIS A 78 -19.37 -6.02 -3.88
C HIS A 78 -18.56 -7.12 -3.18
N THR A 79 -18.13 -8.13 -3.92
CA THR A 79 -17.41 -9.31 -3.41
C THR A 79 -16.13 -8.94 -2.67
N ASP A 80 -15.41 -7.94 -3.16
CA ASP A 80 -14.13 -7.50 -2.57
C ASP A 80 -14.27 -6.46 -1.46
N ARG A 81 -15.49 -6.03 -1.10
CA ARG A 81 -15.68 -5.01 -0.05
C ARG A 81 -15.14 -5.48 1.31
N SER A 82 -15.36 -6.75 1.65
CA SER A 82 -14.87 -7.34 2.90
C SER A 82 -13.34 -7.29 3.00
N LYS A 83 -12.65 -7.54 1.89
CA LYS A 83 -11.19 -7.47 1.80
C LYS A 83 -10.69 -6.04 2.02
N SER A 84 -11.31 -5.05 1.36
CA SER A 84 -10.95 -3.63 1.58
C SER A 84 -11.14 -3.19 3.02
N LEU A 85 -12.24 -3.59 3.66
CA LEU A 85 -12.48 -3.30 5.08
C LEU A 85 -11.44 -3.95 5.99
N HIS A 86 -11.08 -5.21 5.72
CA HIS A 86 -10.06 -5.92 6.47
C HIS A 86 -8.69 -5.24 6.38
N ASN A 87 -8.29 -4.83 5.17
CA ASN A 87 -7.02 -4.14 4.96
C ASN A 87 -6.98 -2.80 5.71
N LEU A 88 -8.05 -2.01 5.60
CA LEU A 88 -8.16 -0.75 6.33
C LEU A 88 -8.09 -0.95 7.84
N ALA A 89 -8.77 -1.97 8.38
CA ALA A 89 -8.67 -2.33 9.80
C ALA A 89 -7.23 -2.70 10.20
N ASN A 90 -6.52 -3.47 9.37
CA ASN A 90 -5.11 -3.80 9.63
C ASN A 90 -4.21 -2.57 9.64
N ARG A 91 -4.42 -1.57 8.76
CA ARG A 91 -3.66 -0.31 8.79
C ARG A 91 -3.91 0.50 10.06
N PHE A 92 -5.17 0.56 10.51
CA PHE A 92 -5.48 1.21 11.77
C PHE A 92 -4.86 0.49 12.96
N SER A 93 -4.82 -0.85 12.94
CA SER A 93 -4.11 -1.63 13.95
C SER A 93 -2.60 -1.37 13.95
N ALA A 94 -1.97 -1.24 12.77
CA ALA A 94 -0.54 -0.93 12.66
C ALA A 94 -0.16 0.46 13.21
N ARG A 95 -1.14 1.35 13.44
CA ARG A 95 -0.93 2.67 14.03
C ARG A 95 -0.71 2.63 15.55
N PHE A 96 -1.08 1.53 16.21
CA PHE A 96 -1.06 1.37 17.68
C PHE A 96 -0.14 0.23 18.11
#